data_AF-A0A383CTB1-F1
#
_entry.id   AF-A0A383CTB1-F1
#
_cell.length_a   1.000
_cell.length_b   1.000
_cell.length_c   1.000
_cell.angle_alpha   90.00
_cell.angle_beta   90.00
_cell.angle_gamma   90.00
#
_symmetry.space_group_name_H-M   'P 1'
#
loop_
_entity.id
_entity.type
_entity.pdbx_description
1 polymer ?
#
loop_
_entity_poly.entity_id
_entity_poly.type
_entity_poly.pdbx_seq_one_letter_code
_entity_poly.pdbx_strand_id
1 'polypeptide(L)' 'VILDGALGTSIQSLKLKESDFRGKRFMDWPTDLRGNNDLLCITQPERVAEIHHKFLEAGADIISTNTF' A
#
# COMPACT_ATOMS: atom_id res chain seq x y z
N VAL A 1 8.55 18.31 13.04
CA VAL A 1 7.32 17.88 12.36
C VAL A 1 7.64 17.64 10.89
N ILE A 2 7.79 16.37 10.55
CA ILE A 2 8.14 15.85 9.22
C ILE A 2 6.96 14.97 8.75
N LEU A 3 6.46 15.23 7.55
CA LEU A 3 5.47 14.37 6.89
C LEU A 3 6.17 13.17 6.25
N ASP A 4 5.48 12.04 6.15
CA ASP A 4 5.96 10.86 5.45
C ASP A 4 6.25 11.09 3.96
N GLY A 5 6.91 10.10 3.35
CA GLY A 5 7.31 10.14 1.95
C GLY A 5 6.26 9.60 0.99
N ALA A 6 6.67 9.37 -0.25
CA ALA A 6 5.78 8.88 -1.29
C ALA A 6 5.40 7.40 -1.08
N LEU A 7 4.17 7.15 -0.62
CA LEU A 7 3.63 5.80 -0.43
C LEU A 7 3.57 5.02 -1.75
N GLY A 8 3.08 5.64 -2.83
CA GLY A 8 2.98 5.01 -4.15
C GLY A 8 4.33 4.49 -4.68
N THR A 9 5.41 5.28 -4.54
CA THR A 9 6.77 4.86 -4.93
C THR A 9 7.24 3.68 -4.09
N SER A 10 6.94 3.69 -2.79
CA SER A 10 7.29 2.59 -1.88
C SER A 10 6.55 1.31 -2.26
N ILE A 11 5.26 1.40 -2.62
CA ILE A 11 4.46 0.27 -3.12
C ILE A 11 5.02 -0.28 -4.44
N GLN A 12 5.41 0.58 -5.38
CA GLN A 12 6.00 0.15 -6.66
C GLN A 12 7.27 -0.70 -6.45
N SER A 13 8.05 -0.41 -5.41
CA SER A 13 9.27 -1.17 -5.07
C SER A 13 8.98 -2.63 -4.68
N LEU A 14 7.78 -2.91 -4.17
CA LEU A 14 7.34 -4.26 -3.77
C LEU A 14 7.04 -5.19 -4.96
N LYS A 15 6.96 -4.63 -6.19
CA LYS A 15 6.71 -5.37 -7.44
C LYS A 15 5.49 -6.30 -7.36
N LEU A 16 4.42 -5.81 -6.73
CA LEU A 16 3.17 -6.54 -6.53
C LEU A 16 2.54 -6.96 -7.87
N LYS A 17 1.96 -8.16 -7.86
CA LYS A 17 1.25 -8.77 -8.98
C LYS A 17 -0.26 -8.57 -8.82
N GLU A 18 -1.01 -8.78 -9.89
CA GLU A 18 -2.49 -8.71 -9.90
C GLU A 18 -3.14 -9.53 -8.77
N SER A 19 -2.62 -10.73 -8.49
CA SER A 19 -3.08 -11.58 -7.39
C SER A 19 -2.98 -10.91 -6.01
N ASP A 20 -1.97 -10.06 -5.82
CA ASP A 20 -1.77 -9.35 -4.55
C ASP A 20 -2.82 -8.26 -4.35
N PHE A 21 -3.19 -7.55 -5.43
CA PHE A 21 -4.24 -6.53 -5.41
C PHE A 21 -5.63 -7.15 -5.23
N ARG A 22 -5.88 -8.33 -5.78
CA ARG A 22 -7.15 -9.06 -5.62
C ARG A 22 -7.31 -9.63 -4.21
N GLY A 23 -6.23 -10.18 -3.65
CA GLY A 23 -6.28 -10.93 -2.41
C GLY A 23 -7.36 -12.02 -2.43
N LYS A 24 -7.93 -12.33 -1.26
CA LYS A 24 -9.04 -13.29 -1.16
C LYS A 24 -10.39 -12.68 -1.54
N ARG A 25 -10.60 -11.40 -1.21
CA ARG A 25 -11.90 -10.73 -1.31
C ARG A 25 -12.33 -10.44 -2.76
N PHE A 26 -11.37 -10.21 -3.65
CA PHE A 26 -11.63 -9.80 -5.03
C PHE A 26 -11.08 -10.80 -6.05
N MET A 27 -10.94 -12.07 -5.66
CA MET A 27 -10.39 -13.13 -6.51
C MET A 27 -11.11 -13.19 -7.86
N ASP A 28 -12.44 -13.19 -7.83
CA ASP A 28 -13.32 -13.33 -9.02
C ASP A 28 -13.75 -11.98 -9.63
N TRP A 29 -13.08 -10.88 -9.30
CA TRP A 29 -13.46 -9.56 -9.85
C TRP A 29 -13.26 -9.52 -11.38
N PRO A 30 -14.22 -9.02 -12.18
CA PRO A 30 -14.22 -9.22 -13.63
C PRO A 30 -13.17 -8.40 -14.40
N THR A 31 -12.50 -7.45 -13.76
CA THR A 31 -11.48 -6.56 -14.37
C THR A 31 -10.21 -6.55 -13.56
N ASP A 32 -9.10 -6.12 -14.15
CA ASP A 32 -7.82 -5.96 -13.44
C ASP A 32 -7.91 -4.90 -12.35
N LEU A 33 -7.25 -5.17 -11.22
CA LEU A 33 -7.20 -4.31 -10.04
C LEU A 33 -5.80 -3.76 -9.76
N ARG A 34 -4.76 -4.27 -10.43
CA ARG A 34 -3.39 -3.80 -10.28
C ARG A 34 -3.29 -2.31 -10.61
N GLY A 35 -2.67 -1.58 -9.69
CA GLY A 35 -2.53 -0.11 -9.74
C GLY A 35 -3.50 0.61 -8.82
N ASN A 36 -4.57 -0.04 -8.34
CA ASN A 36 -5.42 0.49 -7.29
C ASN A 36 -4.79 0.22 -5.92
N ASN A 37 -3.93 1.15 -5.48
CA ASN A 37 -3.15 1.00 -4.24
C ASN A 37 -4.01 1.02 -2.97
N ASP A 38 -5.15 1.71 -2.99
CA ASP A 38 -6.09 1.79 -1.87
C ASP A 38 -6.59 0.40 -1.44
N LEU A 39 -6.77 -0.51 -2.40
CA LEU A 39 -7.16 -1.89 -2.12
C LEU A 39 -6.15 -2.65 -1.27
N LEU A 40 -4.88 -2.25 -1.30
CA LEU A 40 -3.82 -2.91 -0.53
C LEU A 40 -4.02 -2.76 0.98
N CYS A 41 -4.78 -1.76 1.45
CA CYS A 41 -5.22 -1.70 2.85
C CYS A 41 -6.07 -2.92 3.26
N ILE A 42 -6.75 -3.55 2.30
CA ILE A 42 -7.65 -4.70 2.53
C ILE A 42 -6.93 -5.99 2.15
N THR A 43 -6.20 -6.00 1.03
CA THR A 43 -5.65 -7.23 0.45
C THR A 43 -4.21 -7.50 0.87
N GLN A 44 -3.47 -6.48 1.30
CA GLN A 44 -2.07 -6.57 1.78
C GLN A 44 -1.82 -5.66 3.00
N PRO A 45 -2.64 -5.72 4.07
CA PRO A 45 -2.57 -4.75 5.18
C PRO A 45 -1.19 -4.70 5.85
N GLU A 46 -0.54 -5.85 6.00
CA GLU A 46 0.79 -5.93 6.62
C GLU A 46 1.86 -5.19 5.81
N ARG A 47 1.80 -5.24 4.48
CA ARG A 47 2.77 -4.53 3.62
C ARG A 47 2.58 -3.02 3.69
N VAL A 48 1.33 -2.55 3.76
CA VAL A 48 1.03 -1.12 3.94
C VAL A 48 1.53 -0.65 5.31
N ALA A 49 1.28 -1.42 6.37
CA ALA A 49 1.79 -1.13 7.71
C ALA A 49 3.33 -1.10 7.74
N GLU A 50 4.01 -2.04 7.09
CA GLU A 50 5.48 -2.07 7.02
C GLU A 50 6.04 -0.80 6.36
N ILE A 51 5.39 -0.28 5.31
CA ILE A 51 5.83 0.97 4.68
C ILE A 51 5.67 2.16 5.65
N HIS A 52 4.52 2.26 6.33
CA HIS A 52 4.33 3.31 7.34
C HIS A 52 5.36 3.21 8.47
N HIS A 53 5.66 2.00 8.94
CA HIS A 53 6.70 1.78 9.95
C HIS A 53 8.07 2.27 9.46
N LYS A 54 8.45 1.99 8.21
CA LYS A 54 9.71 2.51 7.63
C LYS A 54 9.77 4.03 7.62
N PHE A 55 8.64 4.71 7.36
CA PHE A 55 8.61 6.17 7.44
C PHE A 55 8.76 6.68 8.88
N LEU A 56 8.09 6.04 9.84
CA LEU A 56 8.22 6.38 11.27
C LEU A 56 9.64 6.15 11.76
N GLU A 57 10.28 5.03 11.40
CA GLU A 57 11.68 4.72 11.72
C GLU A 57 12.66 5.73 11.10
N ALA A 58 12.32 6.27 9.91
CA ALA A 58 13.08 7.34 9.27
C ALA A 58 12.86 8.73 9.89
N GLY A 59 11.99 8.85 10.90
CA GLY A 59 11.74 10.09 11.64
C GLY A 59 10.55 10.91 11.15
N ALA A 60 9.62 10.31 10.39
CA ALA A 60 8.34 10.96 10.11
C ALA A 60 7.52 11.13 11.39
N ASP A 61 6.98 12.33 11.61
CA ASP A 61 6.08 12.66 12.72
C ASP A 61 4.60 12.46 12.33
N ILE A 62 4.30 12.54 11.03
CA ILE A 62 2.95 12.46 10.47
C ILE A 62 2.97 11.43 9.34
N ILE A 63 2.01 10.52 9.35
CA ILE A 63 1.78 9.56 8.27
C ILE A 63 0.46 9.89 7.55
N SER A 64 0.47 9.79 6.22
CA SER A 64 -0.71 9.90 5.39
C SER A 64 -1.43 8.55 5.32
N THR A 65 -2.76 8.56 5.21
CA THR A 65 -3.52 7.33 4.94
C THR A 65 -3.29 6.89 3.49
N ASN A 66 -3.34 5.59 3.23
CA ASN A 66 -3.35 5.05 1.87
C ASN A 66 -4.75 5.18 1.24
N THR A 67 -5.17 6.44 1.01
CA THR A 67 -6.47 6.83 0.48
C THR A 67 -6.29 7.99 -0.51
N PHE A 68 -5.90 7.69 -1.74
CA PHE A 68 -5.50 8.69 -2.76
C PHE A 68 -6.64 9.09 -3.70
#